data_AF-A0A6P0RWN3-F1
#
_entry.id   AF-A0A6P0RWN3-F1
#
_cell.length_a   1.000
_cell.length_b   1.000
_cell.length_c   1.000
_cell.angle_alpha   90.00
_cell.angle_beta   90.00
_cell.angle_gamma   90.00
#
_symmetry.space_group_name_H-M   'P 1'
#
loop_
_entity.id
_entity.type
_entity.pdbx_description
1 polymer ?
#
loop_
_entity_poly.entity_id
_entity_poly.type
_entity_poly.pdbx_seq_one_letter_code
_entity_poly.pdbx_strand_id
1 'polypeptide(L)'
;MISKIVTAIAGLAAAPIKNKLERSEVVIKLLKKFGFEPEHPPPDFSGVYAYTLVEYGVGKPKPILELFQQDEIQRAFREAFEQNDPSILLRKGQDFIDAYAVGDQIKEIGIEPLPEFATFAMHFLDVTRKTRTPAEVISDRKIDDVQRSVSDIQEQLARFTDSQDILLEFAVQAQNYQALQPINDSSSSKIKKFILDQQIRSWFKALKYDIESYQVEGDTYFELIINIPARRGYDRILVRGVEGEAKLADVVALRKTVDEQKTQEGWLVAARRISPATRDAVNEPDNKNVIFCYTFDELLDQDADFDKYLDWLEAEVQRRGIDRMYVPLACTKDEFDPETKNKIGVSRYDANNGWIEGYMDRWLCDSLARNFAVKR
;
A
#
# COMPACT_ATOMS: atom_id res chain seq x y z
N MET A 1 5.97 32.16 -4.31
CA MET A 1 7.16 31.83 -3.48
C MET A 1 7.78 30.51 -3.91
N ILE A 2 7.00 29.42 -3.97
CA ILE A 2 7.40 28.08 -4.42
C ILE A 2 8.21 28.07 -5.73
N SER A 3 7.76 28.75 -6.78
CA SER A 3 8.51 28.86 -8.05
C SER A 3 9.95 29.40 -7.89
N LYS A 4 10.17 30.38 -6.99
CA LYS A 4 11.50 30.93 -6.71
C LYS A 4 12.38 29.92 -5.95
N ILE A 5 11.77 29.11 -5.09
CA ILE A 5 12.44 28.02 -4.36
C ILE A 5 12.89 26.94 -5.34
N VAL A 6 11.98 26.46 -6.19
CA VAL A 6 12.29 25.46 -7.23
C VAL A 6 13.42 25.93 -8.13
N THR A 7 13.37 27.18 -8.61
CA THR A 7 14.44 27.76 -9.44
C THR A 7 15.78 27.80 -8.70
N ALA A 8 15.78 28.16 -7.41
CA ALA A 8 17.00 28.22 -6.61
C ALA A 8 17.59 26.83 -6.32
N ILE A 9 16.75 25.83 -6.09
CA ILE A 9 17.17 24.43 -5.89
C ILE A 9 17.70 23.85 -7.21
N ALA A 10 16.96 24.02 -8.31
CA ALA A 10 17.37 23.53 -9.63
C ALA A 10 18.69 24.16 -10.09
N GLY A 11 18.95 25.43 -9.75
CA GLY A 11 20.23 26.10 -10.02
C GLY A 11 21.43 25.53 -9.25
N LEU A 12 21.21 24.78 -8.17
CA LEU A 12 22.25 24.11 -7.38
C LEU A 12 22.55 22.69 -7.88
N ALA A 13 21.63 22.07 -8.63
CA ALA A 13 21.77 20.73 -9.20
C ALA A 13 22.90 20.61 -10.25
N ALA A 14 23.55 21.73 -10.61
CA ALA A 14 24.71 21.74 -11.51
C ALA A 14 26.01 21.22 -10.86
N ALA A 15 26.07 21.08 -9.53
CA ALA A 15 27.21 20.52 -8.81
C ALA A 15 26.79 19.27 -8.01
N PRO A 16 27.47 18.12 -8.16
CA PRO A 16 27.12 16.91 -7.41
C PRO A 16 27.40 17.12 -5.93
N ILE A 17 26.35 17.06 -5.11
CA ILE A 17 26.44 17.08 -3.65
C ILE A 17 26.98 15.72 -3.22
N LYS A 18 28.17 15.69 -2.60
CA LYS A 18 28.92 14.45 -2.37
C LYS A 18 28.62 13.81 -1.02
N ASN A 19 28.08 14.56 -0.05
CA ASN A 19 27.80 14.04 1.29
C ASN A 19 26.65 14.77 2.03
N LYS A 20 26.19 14.15 3.14
CA LYS A 20 25.08 14.64 3.99
C LYS A 20 25.36 16.01 4.63
N LEU A 21 26.63 16.34 4.88
CA LEU A 21 27.05 17.59 5.50
C LEU A 21 26.91 18.77 4.52
N GLU A 22 27.38 18.58 3.29
CA GLU A 22 27.19 19.54 2.18
C GLU A 22 25.71 19.77 1.91
N ARG A 23 24.89 18.70 1.93
CA ARG A 23 23.43 18.82 1.79
C ARG A 23 22.82 19.69 2.89
N SER A 24 23.18 19.43 4.15
CA SER A 24 22.65 20.18 5.30
C SER A 24 23.03 21.68 5.22
N GLU A 25 24.26 21.99 4.83
CA GLU A 25 24.70 23.38 4.67
C GLU A 25 23.93 24.11 3.56
N VAL A 26 23.70 23.44 2.42
CA VAL A 26 22.91 23.98 1.31
C VAL A 26 21.46 24.23 1.72
N VAL A 27 20.84 23.28 2.43
CA VAL A 27 19.48 23.44 2.98
C VAL A 27 19.41 24.65 3.91
N ILE A 28 20.33 24.78 4.87
CA ILE A 28 20.37 25.92 5.80
C ILE A 28 20.52 27.25 5.06
N LYS A 29 21.39 27.32 4.04
CA LYS A 29 21.56 28.52 3.21
C LYS A 29 20.30 28.89 2.44
N LEU A 30 19.62 27.90 1.86
CA LEU A 30 18.37 28.11 1.13
C LEU A 30 17.25 28.57 2.06
N LEU A 31 17.08 27.93 3.22
CA LEU A 31 16.07 28.33 4.21
C LEU A 31 16.26 29.78 4.63
N LYS A 32 17.48 30.18 5.00
CA LYS A 32 17.82 31.57 5.34
C LYS A 32 17.56 32.54 4.18
N LYS A 33 17.89 32.16 2.93
CA LYS A 33 17.65 32.97 1.73
C LYS A 33 16.17 33.27 1.51
N PHE A 34 15.29 32.34 1.87
CA PHE A 34 13.83 32.52 1.73
C PHE A 34 13.15 33.03 3.01
N GLY A 35 13.92 33.40 4.03
CA GLY A 35 13.41 33.98 5.27
C GLY A 35 12.86 32.96 6.26
N PHE A 36 13.21 31.68 6.11
CA PHE A 36 12.85 30.63 7.06
C PHE A 36 13.94 30.44 8.11
N GLU A 37 13.52 30.22 9.36
CA GLU A 37 14.43 29.83 10.44
C GLU A 37 14.71 28.32 10.37
N PRO A 38 15.98 27.88 10.28
CA PRO A 38 16.31 26.45 10.10
C PRO A 38 15.90 25.50 11.23
N GLU A 39 15.59 26.04 12.41
CA GLU A 39 15.20 25.24 13.59
C GLU A 39 13.72 25.45 13.95
N HIS A 40 13.07 26.45 13.35
CA HIS A 40 11.70 26.86 13.65
C HIS A 40 10.93 27.08 12.34
N PRO A 41 10.36 26.01 11.75
CA PRO A 41 9.57 26.15 10.54
C PRO A 41 8.29 26.98 10.82
N PRO A 42 7.72 27.65 9.80
CA PRO A 42 6.48 28.40 9.97
C PRO A 42 5.30 27.48 10.32
N PRO A 43 4.32 27.96 11.12
CA PRO A 43 3.21 27.11 11.59
C PRO A 43 2.09 26.93 10.55
N ASP A 44 2.05 27.73 9.49
CA ASP A 44 1.04 27.63 8.44
C ASP A 44 1.41 26.61 7.36
N PHE A 45 0.41 25.95 6.77
CA PHE A 45 0.63 24.92 5.74
C PHE A 45 1.55 25.39 4.61
N SER A 46 1.36 26.62 4.11
CA SER A 46 2.12 27.12 2.96
C SER A 46 3.59 27.31 3.32
N GLY A 47 3.87 27.77 4.54
CA GLY A 47 5.21 27.85 5.11
C GLY A 47 5.84 26.47 5.32
N VAL A 48 5.13 25.51 5.93
CA VAL A 48 5.59 24.12 6.09
C VAL A 48 5.89 23.48 4.74
N TYR A 49 5.02 23.66 3.74
CA TYR A 49 5.18 23.10 2.40
C TYR A 49 6.42 23.67 1.70
N ALA A 50 6.60 24.99 1.74
CA ALA A 50 7.76 25.66 1.17
C ALA A 50 9.07 25.23 1.87
N TYR A 51 9.04 25.08 3.19
CA TYR A 51 10.15 24.60 3.99
C TYR A 51 10.52 23.15 3.63
N THR A 52 9.50 22.30 3.53
CA THR A 52 9.62 20.88 3.12
C THR A 52 10.26 20.77 1.75
N LEU A 53 9.83 21.59 0.78
CA LEU A 53 10.37 21.59 -0.57
C LEU A 53 11.87 21.93 -0.59
N VAL A 54 12.36 22.76 0.35
CA VAL A 54 13.78 23.03 0.52
C VAL A 54 14.53 21.84 1.12
N GLU A 55 14.03 21.22 2.18
CA GLU A 55 14.69 20.05 2.81
C GLU A 55 14.73 18.83 1.85
N TYR A 56 13.60 18.54 1.21
CA TYR A 56 13.43 17.43 0.28
C TYR A 56 14.14 17.68 -1.06
N GLY A 57 13.94 18.86 -1.65
CA GLY A 57 14.28 19.14 -3.04
C GLY A 57 15.78 19.26 -3.33
N VAL A 58 16.62 19.51 -2.32
CA VAL A 58 18.07 19.58 -2.52
C VAL A 58 18.61 18.22 -2.99
N GLY A 59 19.16 18.20 -4.20
CA GLY A 59 19.67 16.99 -4.85
C GLY A 59 18.63 16.22 -5.69
N LYS A 60 17.38 16.70 -5.78
CA LYS A 60 16.35 16.10 -6.63
C LYS A 60 16.39 16.67 -8.06
N PRO A 61 16.06 15.87 -9.09
CA PRO A 61 16.01 16.33 -10.48
C PRO A 61 14.95 17.41 -10.70
N LYS A 62 15.20 18.27 -11.70
CA LYS A 62 14.31 19.38 -12.05
C LYS A 62 12.86 18.95 -12.32
N PRO A 63 12.58 17.86 -13.05
CA PRO A 63 11.20 17.41 -13.29
C PRO A 63 10.43 17.08 -12.00
N ILE A 64 11.12 16.53 -10.99
CA ILE A 64 10.53 16.24 -9.68
C ILE A 64 10.21 17.53 -8.91
N LEU A 65 11.10 18.52 -8.96
CA LEU A 65 10.83 19.82 -8.33
C LEU A 65 9.67 20.56 -9.00
N GLU A 66 9.57 20.44 -10.33
CA GLU A 66 8.49 21.00 -11.13
C GLU A 66 7.16 20.31 -10.86
N LEU A 67 7.14 19.01 -10.53
CA LEU A 67 5.95 18.28 -10.10
C LEU A 67 5.37 18.87 -8.80
N PHE A 68 6.19 19.04 -7.76
CA PHE A 68 5.74 19.63 -6.48
C PHE A 68 5.48 21.14 -6.57
N GLN A 69 5.84 21.79 -7.67
CA GLN A 69 5.48 23.17 -7.94
C GLN A 69 4.02 23.33 -8.37
N GLN A 70 3.40 22.29 -8.95
CA GLN A 70 2.10 22.42 -9.60
C GLN A 70 0.98 22.70 -8.59
N ASP A 71 0.08 23.61 -8.93
CA ASP A 71 -1.01 24.03 -8.04
C ASP A 71 -2.03 22.90 -7.82
N GLU A 72 -2.23 22.02 -8.80
CA GLU A 72 -3.00 20.78 -8.68
C GLU A 72 -2.43 19.85 -7.61
N ILE A 73 -1.12 19.65 -7.63
CA ILE A 73 -0.41 18.78 -6.68
C ILE A 73 -0.42 19.38 -5.28
N GLN A 74 -0.15 20.68 -5.15
CA GLN A 74 -0.23 21.38 -3.86
C GLN A 74 -1.62 21.30 -3.24
N ARG A 75 -2.68 21.45 -4.04
CA ARG A 75 -4.07 21.30 -3.58
C ARG A 75 -4.38 19.87 -3.17
N ALA A 76 -4.00 18.88 -3.99
CA ALA A 76 -4.19 17.47 -3.65
C ALA A 76 -3.48 17.10 -2.34
N PHE A 77 -2.28 17.62 -2.13
CA PHE A 77 -1.52 17.41 -0.91
C PHE A 77 -2.18 18.05 0.31
N ARG A 78 -2.65 19.30 0.17
CA ARG A 78 -3.39 19.99 1.24
C ARG A 78 -4.64 19.23 1.63
N GLU A 79 -5.43 18.82 0.64
CA GLU A 79 -6.68 18.11 0.84
C GLU A 79 -6.46 16.74 1.48
N ALA A 80 -5.44 16.00 1.04
CA ALA A 80 -5.02 14.74 1.66
C ALA A 80 -4.64 14.92 3.13
N PHE A 81 -3.92 16.00 3.46
CA PHE A 81 -3.52 16.31 4.82
C PHE A 81 -4.71 16.74 5.70
N GLU A 82 -5.54 17.67 5.23
CA GLU A 82 -6.68 18.20 5.98
C GLU A 82 -7.75 17.12 6.24
N GLN A 83 -7.93 16.17 5.33
CA GLN A 83 -8.88 15.07 5.47
C GLN A 83 -8.27 13.82 6.09
N ASN A 84 -6.96 13.83 6.39
CA ASN A 84 -6.20 12.67 6.84
C ASN A 84 -6.40 11.44 5.92
N ASP A 85 -6.44 11.68 4.60
CA ASP A 85 -6.62 10.66 3.56
C ASP A 85 -5.51 10.74 2.50
N PRO A 86 -4.44 9.95 2.67
CA PRO A 86 -3.33 9.87 1.72
C PRO A 86 -3.73 9.41 0.30
N SER A 87 -4.88 8.72 0.15
CA SER A 87 -5.36 8.23 -1.14
C SER A 87 -5.70 9.36 -2.11
N ILE A 88 -6.05 10.55 -1.58
CA ILE A 88 -6.34 11.74 -2.36
C ILE A 88 -5.10 12.19 -3.13
N LEU A 89 -3.94 12.23 -2.47
CA LEU A 89 -2.67 12.61 -3.08
C LEU A 89 -2.22 11.56 -4.09
N LEU A 90 -2.31 10.27 -3.75
CA LEU A 90 -1.90 9.20 -4.65
C LEU A 90 -2.74 9.16 -5.93
N ARG A 91 -4.08 9.28 -5.81
CA ARG A 91 -4.98 9.31 -6.96
C ARG A 91 -4.78 10.56 -7.81
N LYS A 92 -4.91 11.75 -7.22
CA LYS A 92 -4.81 13.01 -7.97
C LYS A 92 -3.40 13.25 -8.52
N GLY A 93 -2.38 12.78 -7.80
CA GLY A 93 -0.99 12.79 -8.24
C GLY A 93 -0.76 11.86 -9.44
N GLN A 94 -1.29 10.64 -9.40
CA GLN A 94 -1.21 9.71 -10.52
C GLN A 94 -1.95 10.24 -11.75
N ASP A 95 -3.17 10.76 -11.57
CA ASP A 95 -3.96 11.37 -12.65
C ASP A 95 -3.19 12.53 -13.30
N PHE A 96 -2.46 13.33 -12.50
CA PHE A 96 -1.61 14.40 -13.01
C PHE A 96 -0.40 13.86 -13.80
N ILE A 97 0.29 12.85 -13.29
CA ILE A 97 1.44 12.24 -13.97
C ILE A 97 1.03 11.65 -15.32
N ASP A 98 -0.16 11.06 -15.42
CA ASP A 98 -0.63 10.45 -16.67
C ASP A 98 -1.15 11.48 -17.69
N ALA A 99 -1.53 12.68 -17.25
CA ALA A 99 -2.16 13.69 -18.11
C ALA A 99 -1.21 14.79 -18.61
N TYR A 100 -0.04 14.99 -17.99
CA TYR A 100 0.81 16.15 -18.25
C TYR A 100 2.25 15.77 -18.62
N ALA A 101 2.87 16.57 -19.51
CA ALA A 101 4.22 16.36 -20.04
C ALA A 101 5.34 16.27 -18.98
N VAL A 102 5.14 16.87 -17.79
CA VAL A 102 6.08 16.72 -16.67
C VAL A 102 6.14 15.27 -16.20
N GLY A 103 5.02 14.54 -16.24
CA GLY A 103 4.96 13.12 -15.93
C GLY A 103 5.74 12.27 -16.93
N ASP A 104 5.65 12.58 -18.22
CA ASP A 104 6.44 11.91 -19.26
C ASP A 104 7.94 12.12 -19.06
N GLN A 105 8.38 13.34 -18.74
CA GLN A 105 9.78 13.65 -18.43
C GLN A 105 10.30 12.89 -17.22
N ILE A 106 9.47 12.67 -16.20
CA ILE A 106 9.84 11.90 -15.01
C ILE A 106 9.98 10.41 -15.35
N LYS A 107 9.08 9.87 -16.18
CA LYS A 107 9.16 8.49 -16.69
C LYS A 107 10.42 8.28 -17.56
N GLU A 108 10.75 9.24 -18.42
CA GLU A 108 11.95 9.18 -19.29
C GLU A 108 13.27 9.12 -18.52
N ILE A 109 13.37 9.80 -17.38
CA ILE A 109 14.56 9.76 -16.51
C ILE A 109 14.57 8.55 -15.56
N GLY A 110 13.61 7.63 -15.70
CA GLY A 110 13.54 6.38 -14.94
C GLY A 110 13.20 6.57 -13.46
N ILE A 111 12.51 7.66 -13.10
CA ILE A 111 12.10 7.91 -11.72
C ILE A 111 10.63 7.53 -11.57
N GLU A 112 10.34 6.72 -10.55
CA GLU A 112 8.97 6.41 -10.18
C GLU A 112 8.36 7.59 -9.41
N PRO A 113 7.25 8.19 -9.89
CA PRO A 113 6.66 9.38 -9.26
C PRO A 113 5.98 9.10 -7.91
N LEU A 114 5.37 7.92 -7.75
CA LEU A 114 4.64 7.56 -6.53
C LEU A 114 5.55 7.58 -5.29
N PRO A 115 6.76 6.97 -5.30
CA PRO A 115 7.69 7.02 -4.17
C PRO A 115 8.09 8.43 -3.76
N GLU A 116 8.13 9.34 -4.72
CA GLU A 116 8.49 10.73 -4.47
C GLU A 116 7.38 11.48 -3.71
N PHE A 117 6.10 11.21 -3.99
CA PHE A 117 4.99 11.77 -3.20
C PHE A 117 5.04 11.32 -1.74
N ALA A 118 5.31 10.03 -1.48
CA ALA A 118 5.44 9.52 -0.12
C ALA A 118 6.64 10.11 0.62
N THR A 119 7.80 10.16 -0.05
CA THR A 119 9.02 10.75 0.52
C THR A 119 8.82 12.22 0.87
N PHE A 120 8.17 12.99 0.00
CA PHE A 120 7.81 14.37 0.26
C PHE A 120 6.86 14.49 1.47
N ALA A 121 5.86 13.61 1.57
CA ALA A 121 4.92 13.59 2.68
C ALA A 121 5.58 13.33 4.03
N MET A 122 6.58 12.46 4.09
CA MET A 122 7.36 12.23 5.31
C MET A 122 8.12 13.48 5.76
N HIS A 123 8.83 14.12 4.84
CA HIS A 123 9.52 15.37 5.14
C HIS A 123 8.53 16.43 5.62
N PHE A 124 7.35 16.50 5.01
CA PHE A 124 6.30 17.40 5.46
C PHE A 124 5.88 17.12 6.89
N LEU A 125 5.59 15.86 7.23
CA LEU A 125 5.22 15.46 8.60
C LEU A 125 6.32 15.79 9.62
N ASP A 126 7.58 15.54 9.27
CA ASP A 126 8.70 15.88 10.15
C ASP A 126 8.83 17.39 10.37
N VAL A 127 8.59 18.21 9.34
CA VAL A 127 8.54 19.66 9.47
C VAL A 127 7.36 20.06 10.36
N THR A 128 6.16 19.50 10.18
CA THR A 128 5.00 19.81 11.04
C THR A 128 5.21 19.42 12.51
N ARG A 129 6.04 18.40 12.81
CA ARG A 129 6.39 18.05 14.18
C ARG A 129 7.28 19.11 14.82
N LYS A 130 8.23 19.67 14.05
CA LYS A 130 9.14 20.75 14.48
C LYS A 130 8.41 22.07 14.76
N THR A 131 7.20 22.28 14.23
CA THR A 131 6.42 23.51 14.43
C THR A 131 5.53 23.50 15.68
N ARG A 132 5.38 22.36 16.38
CA ARG A 132 4.49 22.27 17.55
C ARG A 132 5.07 23.01 18.76
N THR A 133 4.29 23.88 19.40
CA THR A 133 4.71 24.58 20.62
C THR A 133 4.54 23.71 21.87
N PRO A 134 5.36 23.90 22.92
CA PRO A 134 5.21 23.15 24.19
C PRO A 134 3.82 23.27 24.84
N ALA A 135 3.08 24.34 24.56
CA ALA A 135 1.73 24.56 25.08
C ALA A 135 0.65 23.72 24.35
N GLU A 136 0.84 23.46 23.06
CA GLU A 136 -0.01 22.54 22.26
C GLU A 136 0.22 21.09 22.70
N VAL A 137 1.45 20.73 23.09
CA VAL A 137 1.83 19.40 23.64
C VAL A 137 1.15 19.10 25.00
N ILE A 138 0.79 20.12 25.78
CA ILE A 138 0.15 19.93 27.11
C ILE A 138 -1.37 19.79 27.01
N SER A 139 -2.00 20.42 26.01
CA SER A 139 -3.45 20.34 25.80
C SER A 139 -3.90 19.00 25.19
N ASP A 140 -2.97 18.28 24.54
CA ASP A 140 -3.20 17.00 23.85
C ASP A 140 -3.03 15.75 24.74
N ARG A 141 -2.78 15.88 26.05
CA ARG A 141 -2.56 14.73 26.95
C ARG A 141 -3.74 13.74 27.10
N LYS A 142 -4.89 14.02 26.50
CA LYS A 142 -6.02 13.05 26.35
C LYS A 142 -6.02 12.32 25.00
N ILE A 143 -5.27 12.83 24.01
CA ILE A 143 -5.01 12.27 22.69
C ILE A 143 -3.77 11.34 22.72
N ASP A 144 -3.00 11.35 23.81
CA ASP A 144 -1.78 10.54 24.00
C ASP A 144 -1.99 9.02 23.88
N ASP A 145 -3.16 8.45 24.20
CA ASP A 145 -3.37 7.00 24.05
C ASP A 145 -3.62 6.59 22.59
N VAL A 146 -4.20 7.50 21.79
CA VAL A 146 -4.31 7.34 20.33
C VAL A 146 -2.96 7.64 19.67
N GLN A 147 -2.24 8.66 20.15
CA GLN A 147 -0.91 9.02 19.67
C GLN A 147 0.18 8.01 20.04
N ARG A 148 0.05 7.24 21.13
CA ARG A 148 0.93 6.09 21.41
C ARG A 148 0.74 4.98 20.40
N SER A 149 -0.51 4.65 20.06
CA SER A 149 -0.79 3.68 19.01
C SER A 149 -0.25 4.16 17.65
N VAL A 150 -0.41 5.45 17.35
CA VAL A 150 0.15 6.07 16.13
C VAL A 150 1.69 6.17 16.19
N SER A 151 2.29 6.39 17.36
CA SER A 151 3.75 6.44 17.53
C SER A 151 4.37 5.05 17.45
N ASP A 152 3.69 4.01 17.95
CA ASP A 152 4.10 2.61 17.81
C ASP A 152 3.99 2.16 16.34
N ILE A 153 2.91 2.54 15.64
CA ILE A 153 2.76 2.37 14.19
C ILE A 153 3.84 3.19 13.45
N GLN A 154 4.19 4.39 13.92
CA GLN A 154 5.21 5.25 13.31
C GLN A 154 6.65 4.79 13.61
N GLU A 155 6.90 4.16 14.75
CA GLU A 155 8.18 3.55 15.11
C GLU A 155 8.35 2.20 14.42
N GLN A 156 7.26 1.51 14.07
CA GLN A 156 7.24 0.44 13.08
C GLN A 156 7.49 0.97 11.66
N LEU A 157 6.90 2.11 11.27
CA LEU A 157 7.13 2.77 9.98
C LEU A 157 8.57 3.29 9.80
N ALA A 158 9.20 3.79 10.87
CA ALA A 158 10.59 4.22 10.87
C ALA A 158 11.60 3.06 10.78
N ARG A 159 11.15 1.81 10.94
CA ARG A 159 11.96 0.60 10.68
C ARG A 159 11.94 0.20 9.20
N PHE A 160 11.04 0.73 8.39
CA PHE A 160 11.09 0.57 6.94
C PHE A 160 12.15 1.51 6.35
N THR A 161 13.16 0.91 5.73
CA THR A 161 14.34 1.63 5.20
C THR A 161 14.15 2.00 3.72
N ASP A 162 13.06 1.56 3.08
CA ASP A 162 12.80 1.67 1.64
C ASP A 162 11.51 2.47 1.36
N SER A 163 11.55 3.41 0.41
CA SER A 163 10.40 4.27 0.04
C SER A 163 9.18 3.48 -0.46
N GLN A 164 9.40 2.27 -0.94
CA GLN A 164 8.38 1.32 -1.42
C GLN A 164 7.53 0.73 -0.28
N ASP A 165 8.14 0.42 0.87
CA ASP A 165 7.42 -0.10 2.04
C ASP A 165 6.45 0.95 2.64
N ILE A 166 6.83 2.22 2.52
CA ILE A 166 6.05 3.36 3.01
C ILE A 166 4.82 3.58 2.11
N LEU A 167 5.00 3.44 0.80
CA LEU A 167 3.89 3.47 -0.15
C LEU A 167 2.92 2.32 0.05
N LEU A 168 3.42 1.12 0.34
CA LEU A 168 2.59 -0.02 0.65
C LEU A 168 1.72 0.28 1.87
N GLU A 169 2.30 0.80 2.95
CA GLU A 169 1.55 1.15 4.17
C GLU A 169 0.49 2.24 3.92
N PHE A 170 0.85 3.29 3.18
CA PHE A 170 -0.10 4.34 2.80
C PHE A 170 -1.25 3.82 1.95
N ALA A 171 -0.94 2.93 1.00
CA ALA A 171 -1.93 2.36 0.11
C ALA A 171 -2.84 1.33 0.85
N VAL A 172 -2.29 0.57 1.80
CA VAL A 172 -3.06 -0.30 2.71
C VAL A 172 -4.00 0.52 3.60
N GLN A 173 -3.53 1.63 4.17
CA GLN A 173 -4.41 2.56 4.90
C GLN A 173 -5.50 3.15 4.00
N ALA A 174 -5.15 3.59 2.78
CA ALA A 174 -6.11 4.08 1.80
C ALA A 174 -7.22 3.06 1.48
N GLN A 175 -6.90 1.77 1.34
CA GLN A 175 -7.90 0.71 1.19
C GLN A 175 -8.83 0.61 2.41
N ASN A 176 -8.27 0.66 3.62
CA ASN A 176 -9.04 0.57 4.85
C ASN A 176 -10.01 1.76 5.03
N TYR A 177 -9.62 2.97 4.59
CA TYR A 177 -10.50 4.14 4.54
C TYR A 177 -11.54 4.09 3.41
N GLN A 178 -11.17 3.59 2.23
CA GLN A 178 -12.07 3.44 1.08
C GLN A 178 -13.19 2.40 1.30
N ALA A 179 -13.00 1.43 2.20
CA ALA A 179 -14.05 0.49 2.61
C ALA A 179 -15.28 1.18 3.25
N LEU A 180 -15.19 2.47 3.57
CA LEU A 180 -16.24 3.28 4.21
C LEU A 180 -16.95 4.28 3.26
N GLN A 181 -16.59 4.34 1.97
CA GLN A 181 -17.15 5.29 0.99
C GLN A 181 -17.55 4.58 -0.33
N PRO A 182 -18.60 5.03 -1.05
CA PRO A 182 -18.95 4.50 -2.36
C PRO A 182 -17.97 5.04 -3.44
N ILE A 183 -17.33 4.15 -4.19
CA ILE A 183 -16.14 4.40 -5.03
C ILE A 183 -16.48 4.61 -6.52
N ASN A 184 -15.71 5.47 -7.20
CA ASN A 184 -15.50 5.46 -8.66
C ASN A 184 -14.44 4.40 -9.03
N ASP A 185 -14.80 3.40 -9.86
CA ASP A 185 -14.09 2.12 -10.01
C ASP A 185 -12.64 2.14 -10.52
N SER A 186 -12.25 3.08 -11.39
CA SER A 186 -10.97 2.96 -12.13
C SER A 186 -9.72 3.29 -11.30
N SER A 187 -9.75 4.33 -10.48
CA SER A 187 -8.60 4.74 -9.67
C SER A 187 -8.35 3.77 -8.50
N SER A 188 -9.40 3.13 -7.97
CA SER A 188 -9.26 2.16 -6.88
C SER A 188 -8.56 0.87 -7.35
N SER A 189 -8.87 0.40 -8.56
CA SER A 189 -8.22 -0.79 -9.13
C SER A 189 -6.70 -0.58 -9.33
N LYS A 190 -6.28 0.60 -9.81
CA LYS A 190 -4.85 0.93 -9.93
C LYS A 190 -4.10 0.89 -8.59
N ILE A 191 -4.70 1.44 -7.53
CA ILE A 191 -4.10 1.45 -6.18
C ILE A 191 -3.99 0.03 -5.64
N LYS A 192 -5.04 -0.79 -5.78
CA LYS A 192 -5.02 -2.19 -5.34
C LYS A 192 -4.01 -3.03 -6.11
N LYS A 193 -3.86 -2.80 -7.43
CA LYS A 193 -2.81 -3.41 -8.27
C LYS A 193 -1.43 -3.05 -7.74
N PHE A 194 -1.19 -1.78 -7.48
CA PHE A 194 0.07 -1.29 -6.92
C PHE A 194 0.38 -1.97 -5.58
N ILE A 195 -0.60 -2.07 -4.67
CA ILE A 195 -0.43 -2.76 -3.39
C ILE A 195 -0.01 -4.22 -3.60
N LEU A 196 -0.70 -4.95 -4.48
CA LEU A 196 -0.35 -6.36 -4.76
C LEU A 196 1.07 -6.48 -5.32
N ASP A 197 1.45 -5.63 -6.28
CA ASP A 197 2.79 -5.60 -6.86
C ASP A 197 3.87 -5.41 -5.79
N GLN A 198 3.67 -4.43 -4.91
CA GLN A 198 4.58 -4.14 -3.81
C GLN A 198 4.67 -5.30 -2.81
N GLN A 199 3.53 -5.90 -2.42
CA GLN A 199 3.51 -7.05 -1.50
C GLN A 199 4.28 -8.24 -2.08
N ILE A 200 4.08 -8.54 -3.36
CA ILE A 200 4.77 -9.64 -4.05
C ILE A 200 6.28 -9.35 -4.13
N ARG A 201 6.67 -8.12 -4.47
CA ARG A 201 8.10 -7.73 -4.53
C ARG A 201 8.78 -7.82 -3.18
N SER A 202 8.14 -7.31 -2.12
CA SER A 202 8.67 -7.37 -0.77
C SER A 202 8.80 -8.82 -0.29
N TRP A 203 7.86 -9.69 -0.65
CA TRP A 203 7.95 -11.12 -0.38
C TRP A 203 9.15 -11.77 -1.09
N PHE A 204 9.30 -11.56 -2.39
CA PHE A 204 10.43 -12.10 -3.15
C PHE A 204 11.79 -11.59 -2.66
N LYS A 205 11.86 -10.31 -2.26
CA LYS A 205 13.05 -9.73 -1.62
C LYS A 205 13.37 -10.42 -0.28
N ALA A 206 12.35 -10.74 0.53
CA ALA A 206 12.53 -11.48 1.78
C ALA A 206 13.06 -12.90 1.55
N LEU A 207 12.61 -13.56 0.48
CA LEU A 207 13.10 -14.87 0.03
C LEU A 207 14.46 -14.80 -0.68
N LYS A 208 14.99 -13.58 -0.91
CA LYS A 208 16.24 -13.31 -1.63
C LYS A 208 16.21 -13.76 -3.09
N TYR A 209 15.05 -13.65 -3.73
CA TYR A 209 14.93 -13.79 -5.18
C TYR A 209 15.35 -12.49 -5.85
N ASP A 210 16.13 -12.60 -6.92
CA ASP A 210 16.56 -11.44 -7.68
C ASP A 210 15.48 -11.05 -8.69
N ILE A 211 15.05 -9.79 -8.69
CA ILE A 211 14.04 -9.27 -9.62
C ILE A 211 14.77 -8.61 -10.81
N GLU A 212 14.41 -9.02 -12.03
CA GLU A 212 15.00 -8.45 -13.25
C GLU A 212 14.44 -7.05 -13.59
N SER A 213 15.13 -6.37 -14.51
CA SER A 213 14.67 -5.08 -15.05
C SER A 213 13.43 -5.20 -15.95
N TYR A 214 13.06 -6.41 -16.40
CA TYR A 214 11.83 -6.63 -17.16
C TYR A 214 10.63 -6.39 -16.25
N GLN A 215 9.83 -5.38 -16.60
CA GLN A 215 8.59 -5.05 -15.93
C GLN A 215 7.58 -4.55 -16.95
N VAL A 216 6.35 -5.05 -16.85
CA VAL A 216 5.22 -4.59 -17.67
C VAL A 216 4.09 -4.21 -16.74
N GLU A 217 3.53 -3.02 -16.94
CA GLU A 217 2.31 -2.60 -16.28
C GLU A 217 1.16 -2.55 -17.27
N GLY A 218 0.11 -3.34 -17.01
CA GLY A 218 -1.19 -3.22 -17.64
C GLY A 218 -2.20 -2.51 -16.74
N ASP A 219 -3.42 -2.34 -17.25
CA ASP A 219 -4.52 -1.73 -16.50
C ASP A 219 -4.96 -2.58 -15.30
N THR A 220 -5.04 -3.90 -15.50
CA THR A 220 -5.55 -4.86 -14.51
C THR A 220 -4.52 -5.89 -14.04
N TYR A 221 -3.30 -5.83 -14.58
CA TYR A 221 -2.24 -6.77 -14.29
C TYR A 221 -0.87 -6.09 -14.31
N PHE A 222 0.13 -6.76 -13.77
CA PHE A 222 1.54 -6.43 -13.96
C PHE A 222 2.32 -7.72 -14.20
N GLU A 223 3.49 -7.60 -14.81
CA GLU A 223 4.43 -8.70 -15.01
C GLU A 223 5.82 -8.29 -14.55
N LEU A 224 6.53 -9.24 -13.95
CA LEU A 224 7.92 -9.12 -13.56
C LEU A 224 8.60 -10.48 -13.70
N ILE A 225 9.93 -10.48 -13.86
CA ILE A 225 10.71 -11.72 -13.91
C ILE A 225 11.56 -11.82 -12.66
N ILE A 226 11.52 -12.99 -12.01
CA ILE A 226 12.36 -13.32 -10.86
C ILE A 226 13.34 -14.44 -11.20
N ASN A 227 14.47 -14.43 -10.52
CA ASN A 227 15.49 -15.47 -10.56
C ASN A 227 15.55 -16.14 -9.18
N ILE A 228 15.16 -17.41 -9.14
CA ILE A 228 15.22 -18.26 -7.95
C ILE A 228 16.56 -19.01 -7.95
N PRO A 229 17.40 -18.87 -6.91
CA PRO A 229 18.69 -19.57 -6.85
C PRO A 229 18.52 -21.10 -6.87
N ALA A 230 19.16 -21.77 -7.84
CA ALA A 230 19.19 -23.22 -7.95
C ALA A 230 20.61 -23.76 -7.67
N ARG A 231 20.74 -25.09 -7.44
CA ARG A 231 22.03 -25.72 -7.12
C ARG A 231 23.15 -25.40 -8.13
N ARG A 232 22.82 -25.14 -9.40
CA ARG A 232 23.74 -24.73 -10.47
C ARG A 232 23.05 -23.74 -11.41
N GLY A 233 22.94 -22.47 -10.99
CA GLY A 233 22.33 -21.40 -11.78
C GLY A 233 21.11 -20.81 -11.09
N TYR A 234 20.14 -20.40 -11.88
CA TYR A 234 18.88 -19.84 -11.41
C TYR A 234 17.73 -20.31 -12.29
N ASP A 235 16.58 -20.50 -11.67
CA ASP A 235 15.32 -20.72 -12.37
C ASP A 235 14.67 -19.36 -12.62
N ARG A 236 14.45 -19.04 -13.89
CA ARG A 236 13.91 -17.75 -14.30
C ARG A 236 12.41 -17.91 -14.50
N ILE A 237 11.65 -17.17 -13.70
CA ILE A 237 10.19 -17.33 -13.59
C ILE A 237 9.53 -16.00 -13.94
N LEU A 238 8.55 -16.06 -14.85
CA LEU A 238 7.71 -14.91 -15.15
C LEU A 238 6.52 -14.88 -14.19
N VAL A 239 6.39 -13.82 -13.41
CA VAL A 239 5.27 -13.63 -12.48
C VAL A 239 4.30 -12.62 -13.09
N ARG A 240 3.03 -13.02 -13.26
CA ARG A 240 1.92 -12.12 -13.61
C ARG A 240 1.02 -11.94 -12.40
N GLY A 241 0.95 -10.72 -11.87
CA GLY A 241 0.03 -10.36 -10.79
C GLY A 241 -1.28 -9.78 -11.32
N VAL A 242 -2.40 -10.21 -10.75
CA VAL A 242 -3.76 -9.72 -11.09
C VAL A 242 -4.50 -9.34 -9.81
N GLU A 243 -4.98 -8.09 -9.73
CA GLU A 243 -5.72 -7.61 -8.56
C GLU A 243 -7.10 -8.25 -8.41
N GLY A 244 -7.78 -8.45 -9.55
CA GLY A 244 -9.10 -9.06 -9.61
C GLY A 244 -9.10 -10.59 -9.58
N GLU A 245 -10.20 -11.18 -10.06
CA GLU A 245 -10.27 -12.62 -10.31
C GLU A 245 -9.41 -12.99 -11.51
N ALA A 246 -8.48 -13.93 -11.33
CA ALA A 246 -7.70 -14.50 -12.41
C ALA A 246 -8.58 -15.36 -13.33
N LYS A 247 -8.49 -15.08 -14.63
CA LYS A 247 -9.30 -15.67 -15.70
C LYS A 247 -8.44 -16.45 -16.68
N LEU A 248 -9.10 -17.25 -17.52
CA LEU A 248 -8.46 -18.03 -18.58
C LEU A 248 -7.63 -17.15 -19.54
N ALA A 249 -8.11 -15.93 -19.82
CA ALA A 249 -7.38 -14.96 -20.64
C ALA A 249 -5.99 -14.63 -20.05
N ASP A 250 -5.87 -14.58 -18.72
CA ASP A 250 -4.60 -14.29 -18.04
C ASP A 250 -3.61 -15.44 -18.17
N VAL A 251 -4.08 -16.69 -18.18
CA VAL A 251 -3.24 -17.89 -18.43
C VAL A 251 -2.73 -17.90 -19.86
N VAL A 252 -3.61 -17.65 -20.83
CA VAL A 252 -3.21 -17.59 -22.25
C VAL A 252 -2.19 -16.48 -22.49
N ALA A 253 -2.43 -15.29 -21.91
CA ALA A 253 -1.50 -14.18 -21.99
C ALA A 253 -0.16 -14.51 -21.31
N LEU A 254 -0.20 -15.17 -20.13
CA LEU A 254 1.01 -15.54 -19.40
C LEU A 254 1.83 -16.55 -20.19
N ARG A 255 1.19 -17.57 -20.77
CA ARG A 255 1.85 -18.58 -21.60
C ARG A 255 2.59 -17.93 -22.78
N LYS A 256 1.93 -16.98 -23.45
CA LYS A 256 2.54 -16.24 -24.56
C LYS A 256 3.79 -15.47 -24.10
N THR A 257 3.70 -14.75 -22.98
CA THR A 257 4.85 -13.98 -22.47
C THR A 257 5.99 -14.91 -22.00
N VAL A 258 5.67 -16.06 -21.38
CA VAL A 258 6.67 -17.08 -21.00
C VAL A 258 7.47 -17.53 -22.23
N ASP A 259 6.78 -17.82 -23.34
CA ASP A 259 7.43 -18.24 -24.58
C ASP A 259 8.26 -17.11 -25.23
N GLU A 260 7.76 -15.87 -25.20
CA GLU A 260 8.45 -14.68 -25.74
C GLU A 260 9.72 -14.34 -24.94
N GLN A 261 9.62 -14.36 -23.61
CA GLN A 261 10.72 -14.05 -22.71
C GLN A 261 11.63 -15.25 -22.44
N LYS A 262 11.24 -16.46 -22.88
CA LYS A 262 11.97 -17.72 -22.68
C LYS A 262 12.24 -18.00 -21.20
N THR A 263 11.23 -17.83 -20.35
CA THR A 263 11.31 -18.23 -18.93
C THR A 263 11.03 -19.73 -18.79
N GLN A 264 11.53 -20.35 -17.72
CA GLN A 264 11.29 -21.78 -17.44
C GLN A 264 9.84 -22.01 -17.01
N GLU A 265 9.33 -21.09 -16.20
CA GLU A 265 7.98 -21.18 -15.63
C GLU A 265 7.26 -19.82 -15.69
N GLY A 266 5.94 -19.88 -15.56
CA GLY A 266 5.06 -18.73 -15.38
C GLY A 266 4.18 -18.89 -14.15
N TRP A 267 4.19 -17.91 -13.26
CA TRP A 267 3.34 -17.88 -12.07
C TRP A 267 2.25 -16.82 -12.24
N LEU A 268 0.99 -17.26 -12.22
CA LEU A 268 -0.18 -16.38 -12.19
C LEU A 268 -0.61 -16.17 -10.73
N VAL A 269 -0.45 -14.95 -10.22
CA VAL A 269 -0.76 -14.63 -8.82
C VAL A 269 -1.96 -13.69 -8.76
N ALA A 270 -3.06 -14.15 -8.17
CA ALA A 270 -4.25 -13.34 -7.96
C ALA A 270 -4.30 -12.79 -6.54
N ALA A 271 -4.78 -11.57 -6.33
CA ALA A 271 -4.88 -11.01 -4.97
C ALA A 271 -5.75 -11.87 -4.04
N ARG A 272 -6.87 -12.41 -4.54
CA ARG A 272 -7.84 -13.13 -3.71
C ARG A 272 -8.52 -14.34 -4.36
N ARG A 273 -8.74 -14.32 -5.68
CA ARG A 273 -9.59 -15.34 -6.32
C ARG A 273 -9.03 -15.78 -7.66
N ILE A 274 -9.08 -17.09 -7.89
CA ILE A 274 -8.80 -17.72 -9.18
C ILE A 274 -10.07 -18.44 -9.62
N SER A 275 -10.50 -18.20 -10.86
CA SER A 275 -11.67 -18.90 -11.40
C SER A 275 -11.40 -20.41 -11.57
N PRO A 276 -12.40 -21.29 -11.38
CA PRO A 276 -12.22 -22.73 -11.54
C PRO A 276 -11.67 -23.12 -12.91
N ALA A 277 -12.18 -22.51 -13.98
CA ALA A 277 -11.70 -22.73 -15.34
C ALA A 277 -10.21 -22.39 -15.52
N THR A 278 -9.69 -21.42 -14.75
CA THR A 278 -8.27 -21.07 -14.75
C THR A 278 -7.45 -22.15 -14.08
N ARG A 279 -7.91 -22.71 -12.94
CA ARG A 279 -7.24 -23.84 -12.30
C ARG A 279 -7.25 -25.08 -13.18
N ASP A 280 -8.35 -25.34 -13.89
CA ASP A 280 -8.44 -26.47 -14.82
C ASP A 280 -7.46 -26.29 -16.00
N ALA A 281 -7.39 -25.09 -16.59
CA ALA A 281 -6.51 -24.79 -17.71
C ALA A 281 -5.01 -24.91 -17.38
N VAL A 282 -4.61 -24.60 -16.14
CA VAL A 282 -3.24 -24.80 -15.67
C VAL A 282 -2.89 -26.30 -15.55
N ASN A 283 -3.89 -27.16 -15.31
CA ASN A 283 -3.70 -28.61 -15.24
C ASN A 283 -3.73 -29.32 -16.60
N GLU A 284 -4.06 -28.60 -17.69
CA GLU A 284 -4.03 -29.15 -19.05
C GLU A 284 -2.60 -29.55 -19.47
N PRO A 285 -2.42 -30.61 -20.29
CA PRO A 285 -1.10 -31.14 -20.64
C PRO A 285 -0.11 -30.11 -21.19
N ASP A 286 -0.60 -29.11 -21.93
CA ASP A 286 0.22 -28.09 -22.60
C ASP A 286 0.76 -27.01 -21.64
N ASN A 287 0.09 -26.82 -20.50
CA ASN A 287 0.44 -25.85 -19.46
C ASN A 287 1.03 -26.51 -18.21
N LYS A 288 0.79 -27.82 -18.05
CA LYS A 288 1.22 -28.59 -16.88
C LYS A 288 2.74 -28.53 -16.73
N ASN A 289 3.18 -28.18 -15.52
CA ASN A 289 4.59 -27.97 -15.14
C ASN A 289 5.27 -26.75 -15.80
N VAL A 290 4.54 -25.92 -16.52
CA VAL A 290 5.07 -24.67 -17.10
C VAL A 290 4.39 -23.46 -16.48
N ILE A 291 3.07 -23.54 -16.32
CA ILE A 291 2.28 -22.48 -15.69
C ILE A 291 1.80 -22.98 -14.33
N PHE A 292 1.81 -22.08 -13.35
CA PHE A 292 1.27 -22.29 -12.02
C PHE A 292 0.35 -21.12 -11.67
N CYS A 293 -0.66 -21.36 -10.83
CA CYS A 293 -1.55 -20.31 -10.37
C CYS A 293 -1.74 -20.36 -8.86
N TYR A 294 -1.67 -19.20 -8.21
CA TYR A 294 -1.78 -19.03 -6.77
C TYR A 294 -2.66 -17.82 -6.45
N THR A 295 -3.45 -17.90 -5.38
CA THR A 295 -3.77 -16.66 -4.67
C THR A 295 -2.52 -16.14 -3.98
N PHE A 296 -2.47 -14.86 -3.62
CA PHE A 296 -1.32 -14.33 -2.91
C PHE A 296 -1.06 -15.10 -1.61
N ASP A 297 -2.12 -15.43 -0.85
CA ASP A 297 -2.02 -16.27 0.35
C ASP A 297 -1.42 -17.66 0.03
N GLU A 298 -1.89 -18.33 -1.03
CA GLU A 298 -1.37 -19.64 -1.45
C GLU A 298 0.13 -19.58 -1.85
N LEU A 299 0.59 -18.43 -2.35
CA LEU A 299 2.00 -18.20 -2.69
C LEU A 299 2.85 -18.00 -1.43
N LEU A 300 2.34 -17.27 -0.44
CA LEU A 300 3.02 -17.08 0.85
C LEU A 300 3.20 -18.42 1.57
N ASP A 301 2.15 -19.24 1.58
CA ASP A 301 2.12 -20.55 2.25
C ASP A 301 3.12 -21.58 1.68
N GLN A 302 3.71 -21.33 0.49
CA GLN A 302 4.75 -22.22 -0.05
C GLN A 302 6.04 -22.20 0.77
N ASP A 303 6.43 -21.01 1.25
CA ASP A 303 7.73 -20.78 1.88
C ASP A 303 7.62 -20.28 3.33
N ALA A 304 6.45 -19.78 3.75
CA ALA A 304 6.21 -19.27 5.09
C ALA A 304 5.85 -20.38 6.08
N ASP A 305 6.73 -20.65 7.04
CA ASP A 305 6.42 -21.46 8.23
C ASP A 305 6.02 -20.53 9.38
N PHE A 306 4.72 -20.25 9.50
CA PHE A 306 4.17 -19.47 10.61
C PHE A 306 3.93 -20.30 11.87
N ASP A 307 4.06 -21.63 11.83
CA ASP A 307 3.70 -22.52 12.94
C ASP A 307 4.47 -22.13 14.21
N LYS A 308 5.76 -21.83 14.09
CA LYS A 308 6.59 -21.40 15.22
C LYS A 308 6.15 -20.08 15.85
N TYR A 309 5.66 -19.14 15.03
CA TYR A 309 5.14 -17.87 15.52
C TYR A 309 3.78 -18.06 16.19
N LEU A 310 2.91 -18.89 15.60
CA LEU A 310 1.61 -19.23 16.16
C LEU A 310 1.76 -19.99 17.49
N ASP A 311 2.66 -20.96 17.56
CA ASP A 311 3.01 -21.69 18.80
C ASP A 311 3.44 -20.72 19.90
N TRP A 312 4.31 -19.76 19.56
CA TRP A 312 4.75 -18.73 20.49
C TRP A 312 3.60 -17.81 20.92
N LEU A 313 2.75 -17.39 19.98
CA LEU A 313 1.61 -16.51 20.24
C LEU A 313 0.58 -17.19 21.15
N GLU A 314 0.26 -18.45 20.90
CA GLU A 314 -0.63 -19.26 21.75
C GLU A 314 -0.06 -19.39 23.16
N ALA A 315 1.23 -19.70 23.29
CA ALA A 315 1.90 -19.77 24.59
C ALA A 315 1.85 -18.43 25.33
N GLU A 316 2.01 -17.31 24.63
CA GLU A 316 1.96 -15.97 25.22
C GLU A 316 0.54 -15.56 25.63
N VAL A 317 -0.48 -15.90 24.83
CA VAL A 317 -1.90 -15.72 25.15
C VAL A 317 -2.25 -16.48 26.43
N GLN A 318 -1.83 -17.74 26.55
CA GLN A 318 -2.04 -18.55 27.76
C GLN A 318 -1.26 -17.99 28.96
N ARG A 319 0.01 -17.60 28.78
CA ARG A 319 0.86 -17.06 29.85
C ARG A 319 0.29 -15.77 30.44
N ARG A 320 -0.31 -14.92 29.60
CA ARG A 320 -0.96 -13.67 30.02
C ARG A 320 -2.41 -13.87 30.48
N GLY A 321 -2.94 -15.09 30.40
CA GLY A 321 -4.32 -15.40 30.76
C GLY A 321 -5.36 -14.72 29.87
N ILE A 322 -4.99 -14.31 28.65
CA ILE A 322 -5.87 -13.61 27.71
C ILE A 322 -7.00 -14.54 27.26
N ASP A 323 -6.70 -15.83 27.09
CA ASP A 323 -7.66 -16.90 26.86
C ASP A 323 -8.79 -16.94 27.89
N ARG A 324 -8.50 -16.53 29.14
CA ARG A 324 -9.46 -16.51 30.26
C ARG A 324 -10.20 -15.18 30.40
N MET A 325 -9.69 -14.12 29.76
CA MET A 325 -10.29 -12.79 29.76
C MET A 325 -11.25 -12.61 28.57
N TYR A 326 -11.17 -13.47 27.56
CA TYR A 326 -12.11 -13.50 26.45
C TYR A 326 -13.48 -13.97 26.93
N VAL A 327 -14.49 -13.12 26.77
CA VAL A 327 -15.90 -13.46 27.03
C VAL A 327 -16.57 -13.65 25.67
N PRO A 328 -16.85 -14.90 25.26
CA PRO A 328 -17.57 -15.14 24.01
C PRO A 328 -18.93 -14.46 24.07
N LEU A 329 -19.21 -13.62 23.07
CA LEU A 329 -20.45 -12.87 23.03
C LEU A 329 -21.57 -13.78 22.54
N ALA A 330 -22.60 -13.94 23.36
CA ALA A 330 -23.87 -14.48 22.89
C ALA A 330 -24.66 -13.39 22.17
N CYS A 331 -25.36 -13.75 21.10
CA CYS A 331 -26.27 -12.83 20.42
C CYS A 331 -27.70 -13.37 20.41
N THR A 332 -28.66 -12.45 20.40
CA THR A 332 -30.07 -12.78 20.24
C THR A 332 -30.60 -12.10 18.99
N LYS A 333 -31.31 -12.86 18.15
CA LYS A 333 -31.98 -12.35 16.96
C LYS A 333 -33.48 -12.48 17.14
N ASP A 334 -34.17 -11.35 17.05
CA ASP A 334 -35.63 -11.34 17.03
C ASP A 334 -36.11 -11.87 15.67
N GLU A 335 -36.97 -12.88 15.71
CA GLU A 335 -37.60 -13.44 14.53
C GLU A 335 -38.97 -12.78 14.34
N PHE A 336 -39.22 -12.30 13.14
CA PHE A 336 -40.45 -11.62 12.77
C PHE A 336 -41.21 -12.41 11.73
N ASP A 337 -42.53 -12.42 11.84
CA ASP A 337 -43.40 -12.93 10.79
C ASP A 337 -43.15 -12.11 9.50
N PRO A 338 -42.86 -12.77 8.37
CA PRO A 338 -42.51 -12.07 7.15
C PRO A 338 -43.65 -11.20 6.60
N GLU A 339 -44.91 -11.56 6.84
CA GLU A 339 -46.10 -10.84 6.37
C GLU A 339 -46.60 -9.83 7.39
N THR A 340 -46.77 -10.24 8.65
CA THR A 340 -47.40 -9.38 9.68
C THR A 340 -46.40 -8.45 10.37
N LYS A 341 -45.09 -8.66 10.16
CA LYS A 341 -43.97 -7.95 10.83
C LYS A 341 -44.04 -7.99 12.36
N ASN A 342 -44.89 -8.84 12.94
CA ASN A 342 -44.96 -9.05 14.37
C ASN A 342 -43.83 -9.97 14.81
N LYS A 343 -43.30 -9.74 16.01
CA LYS A 343 -42.27 -10.59 16.60
C LYS A 343 -42.88 -11.96 16.92
N ILE A 344 -42.36 -13.02 16.30
CA ILE A 344 -42.82 -14.41 16.46
C ILE A 344 -41.88 -15.25 17.33
N GLY A 345 -40.66 -14.79 17.56
CA GLY A 345 -39.71 -15.53 18.38
C GLY A 345 -38.40 -14.78 18.64
N VAL A 346 -37.50 -15.44 19.36
CA VAL A 346 -36.12 -14.98 19.59
C VAL A 346 -35.19 -16.17 19.45
N SER A 347 -34.32 -16.13 18.44
CA SER A 347 -33.21 -17.06 18.27
C SER A 347 -32.08 -16.62 19.21
N ARG A 348 -31.59 -17.52 20.06
CA ARG A 348 -30.45 -17.27 20.96
C ARG A 348 -29.26 -18.08 20.47
N TYR A 349 -28.12 -17.44 20.30
CA TYR A 349 -26.87 -18.08 19.89
C TYR A 349 -25.91 -18.02 21.07
N ASP A 350 -25.96 -19.08 21.89
CA ASP A 350 -25.14 -19.25 23.09
C ASP A 350 -24.06 -20.33 22.87
N ALA A 351 -23.45 -20.81 23.95
CA ALA A 351 -22.41 -21.85 23.93
C ALA A 351 -22.79 -23.06 23.06
N ASN A 352 -24.06 -23.50 23.09
CA ASN A 352 -24.52 -24.67 22.34
C ASN A 352 -24.52 -24.43 20.82
N ASN A 353 -24.51 -23.16 20.42
CA ASN A 353 -24.45 -22.73 19.03
C ASN A 353 -23.04 -22.25 18.63
N GLY A 354 -22.02 -22.41 19.49
CA GLY A 354 -20.69 -21.86 19.24
C GLY A 354 -20.64 -20.33 19.38
N TRP A 355 -21.54 -19.75 20.17
CA TRP A 355 -21.67 -18.30 20.37
C TRP A 355 -21.93 -17.54 19.05
N ILE A 356 -21.65 -16.24 19.02
CA ILE A 356 -21.76 -15.42 17.80
C ILE A 356 -20.84 -15.92 16.68
N GLU A 357 -19.68 -16.48 17.03
CA GLU A 357 -18.69 -17.02 16.08
C GLU A 357 -19.28 -18.19 15.29
N GLY A 358 -19.85 -19.18 15.98
CA GLY A 358 -20.52 -20.30 15.33
C GLY A 358 -21.77 -19.90 14.53
N TYR A 359 -22.42 -18.78 14.86
CA TYR A 359 -23.43 -18.18 13.99
C TYR A 359 -22.81 -17.58 12.72
N MET A 360 -21.73 -16.80 12.84
CA MET A 360 -21.01 -16.21 11.72
C MET A 360 -20.43 -17.26 10.78
N ASP A 361 -19.81 -18.31 11.31
CA ASP A 361 -19.21 -19.38 10.51
C ASP A 361 -20.25 -20.13 9.69
N ARG A 362 -21.41 -20.44 10.31
CA ARG A 362 -22.54 -21.05 9.59
C ARG A 362 -23.12 -20.10 8.56
N TRP A 363 -23.23 -18.81 8.87
CA TRP A 363 -23.70 -17.81 7.92
C TRP A 363 -22.75 -17.63 6.73
N LEU A 364 -21.44 -17.69 6.95
CA LEU A 364 -20.41 -17.68 5.91
C LEU A 364 -20.44 -18.96 5.06
N CYS A 365 -20.76 -20.11 5.67
CA CYS A 365 -20.90 -21.38 4.98
C CYS A 365 -22.23 -21.54 4.23
N ASP A 366 -23.30 -20.86 4.68
CA ASP A 366 -24.60 -20.92 4.05
C ASP A 366 -24.58 -20.16 2.71
N SER A 367 -24.71 -20.90 1.61
CA SER A 367 -24.68 -20.40 0.23
C SER A 367 -25.64 -19.23 -0.07
N LEU A 368 -26.61 -18.96 0.81
CA LEU A 368 -27.53 -17.84 0.69
C LEU A 368 -26.88 -16.46 0.91
N ALA A 369 -25.76 -16.38 1.63
CA ALA A 369 -24.97 -15.15 1.70
C ALA A 369 -24.33 -14.77 0.34
N ARG A 370 -24.09 -15.76 -0.55
CA ARG A 370 -23.62 -15.50 -1.93
C ARG A 370 -24.71 -14.99 -2.87
N ASN A 371 -25.99 -15.18 -2.55
CA ASN A 371 -27.10 -14.90 -3.46
C ASN A 371 -27.73 -13.50 -3.31
N PHE A 372 -27.29 -12.67 -2.35
CA PHE A 372 -27.75 -11.28 -2.25
C PHE A 372 -26.97 -10.29 -3.15
N ALA A 373 -25.94 -10.76 -3.88
CA ALA A 373 -25.24 -9.97 -4.90
C ALA A 373 -25.71 -10.26 -6.35
N VAL A 374 -26.67 -11.16 -6.56
CA VAL A 374 -27.23 -11.42 -7.89
C VAL A 374 -28.74 -11.61 -7.81
N LYS A 375 -29.48 -10.49 -7.87
CA LYS A 375 -30.74 -10.40 -8.62
C LYS A 375 -30.81 -9.02 -9.25
N ARG A 376 -31.01 -9.01 -10.58
CA ARG A 376 -31.33 -7.85 -11.41
C ARG A 376 -32.59 -7.15 -10.94
#